data_AF-A0A2A2Q2B6-F1
#
_entry.id   AF-A0A2A2Q2B6-F1
#
_cell.length_a   1.000
_cell.length_b   1.000
_cell.length_c   1.000
_cell.angle_alpha   90.00
_cell.angle_beta   90.00
_cell.angle_gamma   90.00
#
_symmetry.space_group_name_H-M   'P 1'
#
loop_
_entity.id
_entity.type
_entity.pdbx_description
1 polymer ?
#
loop_
_entity_poly.entity_id
_entity_poly.type
_entity_poly.pdbx_seq_one_letter_code
_entity_poly.pdbx_strand_id
1 'polypeptide(L)'
;MTISGARGAVDNAAGLRRAASMDASLGEFGRRVQAVAERFLAQNGRPAAPDEVAQLGRQLAALVAERGLPRPLAPGETGAPGGMTEAECAPLVGRVTAGTTEPLLAELARQLVKACFYPEFTVCRDSYRERARDGSCRRQELARARGRVSGTHCVDCPHWVRFEPAAHAAWLGAQWVDGPAALAAGGEVYLPEDFRALRHWLHAAARA
;
A
#
# COMPACT_ATOMS: atom_id res chain seq x y z
N MET A 1 3.09 6.66 -60.30
CA MET A 1 3.38 5.68 -59.23
C MET A 1 4.13 6.40 -58.14
N THR A 2 3.47 6.69 -57.02
CA THR A 2 4.10 7.35 -55.87
C THR A 2 3.66 6.61 -54.61
N ILE A 3 4.64 6.09 -53.89
CA ILE A 3 4.50 5.18 -52.74
C ILE A 3 4.07 6.01 -51.52
N SER A 4 2.84 5.78 -51.05
CA SER A 4 2.34 6.24 -49.75
C SER A 4 2.47 5.09 -48.76
N GLY A 5 3.52 5.10 -47.93
CA GLY A 5 3.86 3.96 -47.06
C GLY A 5 4.56 4.32 -45.74
N ALA A 6 4.51 5.57 -45.28
CA ALA A 6 5.29 6.00 -44.11
C ALA A 6 4.46 6.32 -42.85
N ARG A 7 3.12 6.35 -42.91
CA ARG A 7 2.27 6.76 -41.77
C ARG A 7 1.92 5.64 -40.78
N GLY A 8 2.20 4.36 -41.08
CA GLY A 8 1.84 3.23 -40.20
C GLY A 8 2.89 2.82 -39.15
N ALA A 9 4.15 3.25 -39.28
CA ALA A 9 5.24 2.75 -38.43
C ALA A 9 5.43 3.55 -37.13
N VAL A 10 5.13 4.85 -37.15
CA VAL A 10 5.29 5.75 -35.99
C VAL A 10 4.21 5.55 -34.92
N ASP A 11 2.99 5.20 -35.32
CA ASP A 11 1.87 4.93 -34.41
C ASP A 11 2.05 3.60 -33.65
N ASN A 12 2.66 2.60 -34.29
CA ASN A 12 2.99 1.31 -33.65
C ASN A 12 4.11 1.43 -32.61
N ALA A 13 5.13 2.27 -32.86
CA ALA A 13 6.23 2.47 -31.90
C ALA A 13 5.78 3.21 -30.62
N ALA A 14 4.84 4.15 -30.74
CA ALA A 14 4.25 4.83 -29.58
C ALA A 14 3.31 3.93 -28.77
N GLY A 15 2.56 3.05 -29.43
CA GLY A 15 1.76 2.00 -28.78
C GLY A 15 2.63 1.00 -27.99
N LEU A 16 3.68 0.48 -28.62
CA LEU A 16 4.62 -0.47 -28.00
C LEU A 16 5.37 0.12 -26.80
N ARG A 17 5.78 1.40 -26.87
CA ARG A 17 6.42 2.08 -25.73
C ARG A 17 5.47 2.30 -24.56
N ARG A 18 4.20 2.63 -24.82
CA ARG A 18 3.18 2.78 -23.76
C ARG A 18 2.84 1.44 -23.10
N ALA A 19 2.69 0.38 -23.89
CA ALA A 19 2.50 -0.97 -23.37
C ALA A 19 3.69 -1.42 -22.52
N ALA A 20 4.93 -1.26 -23.01
CA ALA A 20 6.14 -1.62 -22.26
C ALA A 20 6.32 -0.78 -20.98
N SER A 21 5.94 0.51 -21.00
CA SER A 21 5.95 1.37 -19.82
C SER A 21 4.92 0.94 -18.78
N MET A 22 3.75 0.50 -19.23
CA MET A 22 2.69 0.00 -18.35
C MET A 22 3.08 -1.36 -17.76
N ASP A 23 3.65 -2.26 -18.55
CA ASP A 23 4.14 -3.56 -18.09
C ASP A 23 5.30 -3.43 -17.10
N ALA A 24 6.24 -2.51 -17.34
CA ALA A 24 7.33 -2.22 -16.40
C ALA A 24 6.80 -1.64 -15.07
N SER A 25 5.80 -0.75 -15.15
CA SER A 25 5.12 -0.16 -14.00
C SER A 25 4.39 -1.23 -13.18
N LEU A 26 3.64 -2.12 -13.84
CA LEU A 26 2.96 -3.24 -13.17
C LEU A 26 3.95 -4.24 -12.57
N GLY A 27 5.09 -4.46 -13.23
CA GLY A 27 6.18 -5.29 -12.70
C GLY A 27 6.80 -4.69 -11.43
N GLU A 28 6.98 -3.38 -11.35
CA GLU A 28 7.42 -2.71 -10.12
C GLU A 28 6.36 -2.83 -9.01
N PHE A 29 5.10 -2.55 -9.32
CA PHE A 29 4.00 -2.70 -8.38
C PHE A 29 3.97 -4.11 -7.76
N GLY A 30 4.07 -5.14 -8.60
CA GLY A 30 4.13 -6.54 -8.15
C GLY A 30 5.27 -6.80 -7.17
N ARG A 31 6.48 -6.27 -7.44
CA ARG A 31 7.62 -6.41 -6.51
C ARG A 31 7.38 -5.73 -5.16
N ARG A 32 6.74 -4.54 -5.15
CA ARG A 32 6.41 -3.84 -3.90
C ARG A 32 5.37 -4.61 -3.09
N VAL A 33 4.33 -5.13 -3.75
CA VAL A 33 3.31 -5.97 -3.10
C VAL A 33 3.92 -7.25 -2.55
N GLN A 34 4.82 -7.89 -3.30
CA GLN A 34 5.52 -9.09 -2.85
C GLN A 34 6.33 -8.83 -1.57
N ALA A 35 7.12 -7.76 -1.52
CA ALA A 35 7.89 -7.42 -0.31
C ALA A 35 6.99 -7.20 0.93
N VAL A 36 5.85 -6.52 0.74
CA VAL A 36 4.85 -6.34 1.81
C VAL A 36 4.26 -7.67 2.26
N ALA A 37 3.90 -8.53 1.31
CA ALA A 37 3.32 -9.84 1.58
C ALA A 37 4.29 -10.75 2.32
N GLU A 38 5.55 -10.83 1.86
CA GLU A 38 6.59 -11.65 2.48
C GLU A 38 6.84 -11.25 3.93
N ARG A 39 7.02 -9.94 4.19
CA ARG A 39 7.17 -9.44 5.57
C ARG A 39 5.92 -9.74 6.40
N PHE A 40 4.73 -9.46 5.85
CA PHE A 40 3.47 -9.65 6.56
C PHE A 40 3.21 -11.11 6.94
N LEU A 41 3.53 -12.05 6.05
CA LEU A 41 3.37 -13.48 6.32
C LEU A 41 4.40 -13.94 7.36
N ALA A 42 5.67 -13.56 7.19
CA ALA A 42 6.75 -13.91 8.10
C ALA A 42 6.49 -13.43 9.54
N GLN A 43 6.05 -12.19 9.73
CA GLN A 43 5.74 -11.64 11.06
C GLN A 43 4.53 -12.33 11.74
N ASN A 44 3.70 -13.02 10.98
CA ASN A 44 2.55 -13.79 11.46
C ASN A 44 2.83 -15.31 11.48
N GLY A 45 4.10 -15.71 11.39
CA GLY A 45 4.51 -17.12 11.54
C GLY A 45 4.19 -18.01 10.34
N ARG A 46 3.87 -17.43 9.18
CA ARG A 46 3.58 -18.17 7.94
C ARG A 46 4.66 -17.87 6.89
N PRO A 47 5.34 -18.87 6.32
CA PRO A 47 6.22 -18.63 5.19
C PRO A 47 5.41 -18.19 3.96
N ALA A 48 5.98 -17.30 3.16
CA ALA A 48 5.40 -16.91 1.89
C ALA A 48 5.60 -18.03 0.86
N ALA A 49 4.50 -18.56 0.30
CA ALA A 49 4.58 -19.38 -0.90
C ALA A 49 4.73 -18.44 -2.11
N PRO A 50 5.82 -18.54 -2.91
CA PRO A 50 6.08 -17.60 -4.00
C PRO A 50 4.92 -17.48 -5.00
N ASP A 51 4.30 -18.61 -5.36
CA ASP A 51 3.20 -18.64 -6.32
C ASP A 51 1.93 -17.95 -5.81
N GLU A 52 1.60 -18.13 -4.52
CA GLU A 52 0.44 -17.47 -3.89
C GLU A 52 0.65 -15.95 -3.84
N VAL A 53 1.83 -15.50 -3.43
CA VAL A 53 2.16 -14.07 -3.35
C VAL A 53 2.19 -13.44 -4.75
N ALA A 54 2.77 -14.13 -5.72
CA ALA A 54 2.78 -13.68 -7.11
C ALA A 54 1.35 -13.61 -7.69
N GLN A 55 0.49 -14.58 -7.37
CA GLN A 55 -0.91 -14.56 -7.78
C GLN A 55 -1.67 -13.38 -7.16
N LEU A 56 -1.55 -13.17 -5.85
CA LEU A 56 -2.15 -12.04 -5.15
C LEU A 56 -1.70 -10.70 -5.76
N GLY A 57 -0.39 -10.56 -6.03
CA GLY A 57 0.18 -9.39 -6.70
C GLY A 57 -0.42 -9.14 -8.08
N ARG A 58 -0.54 -10.18 -8.92
CA ARG A 58 -1.17 -10.07 -10.25
C ARG A 58 -2.64 -9.68 -10.17
N GLN A 59 -3.39 -10.29 -9.26
CA GLN A 59 -4.83 -10.00 -9.11
C GLN A 59 -5.07 -8.57 -8.61
N LEU A 60 -4.24 -8.09 -7.67
CA LEU A 60 -4.29 -6.71 -7.22
C LEU A 60 -3.88 -5.72 -8.33
N ALA A 61 -2.85 -6.06 -9.12
CA ALA A 61 -2.40 -5.25 -10.25
C ALA A 61 -3.50 -5.11 -11.31
N ALA A 62 -4.18 -6.22 -11.65
CA ALA A 62 -5.32 -6.21 -12.55
C ALA A 62 -6.46 -5.33 -12.02
N LEU A 63 -6.71 -5.37 -10.70
CA LEU A 63 -7.73 -4.53 -10.09
C LEU A 63 -7.37 -3.03 -10.15
N VAL A 64 -6.11 -2.68 -9.92
CA VAL A 64 -5.62 -1.29 -10.07
C VAL A 64 -5.71 -0.83 -11.52
N ALA A 65 -5.35 -1.69 -12.48
CA ALA A 65 -5.44 -1.36 -13.91
C ALA A 65 -6.90 -1.13 -14.38
N GLU A 66 -7.84 -1.91 -13.86
CA GLU A 66 -9.28 -1.76 -14.19
C GLU A 66 -9.90 -0.51 -13.58
N ARG A 67 -9.66 -0.26 -12.29
CA ARG A 67 -10.35 0.81 -11.54
C ARG A 67 -9.63 2.15 -11.61
N GLY A 68 -8.34 2.14 -11.91
CA GLY A 68 -7.46 3.29 -11.68
C GLY A 68 -7.17 3.52 -10.20
N LEU A 69 -6.15 4.33 -9.95
CA LEU A 69 -5.85 4.85 -8.61
C LEU A 69 -6.72 6.07 -8.30
N PRO A 70 -6.96 6.39 -7.01
CA PRO A 70 -7.65 7.62 -6.63
C PRO A 70 -6.98 8.87 -7.21
N ARG A 71 -7.78 9.89 -7.55
CA ARG A 71 -7.28 11.18 -8.03
C ARG A 71 -6.29 11.77 -7.01
N PRO A 72 -5.10 12.24 -7.44
CA PRO A 72 -4.18 12.93 -6.56
C PRO A 72 -4.76 14.28 -6.12
N LEU A 73 -4.31 14.76 -4.95
CA LEU A 73 -4.65 16.10 -4.49
C LEU A 73 -3.98 17.17 -5.39
N ALA A 74 -4.76 18.19 -5.74
CA ALA A 74 -4.24 19.40 -6.36
C ALA A 74 -3.48 20.25 -5.32
N PRO A 75 -2.62 21.18 -5.76
CA PRO A 75 -1.91 22.07 -4.84
C PRO A 75 -2.87 22.82 -3.90
N GLY A 76 -2.62 22.71 -2.59
CA GLY A 76 -3.44 23.34 -1.56
C GLY A 76 -4.69 22.55 -1.13
N GLU A 77 -5.03 21.44 -1.80
CA GLU A 77 -6.10 20.55 -1.32
C GLU A 77 -5.63 19.77 -0.07
N THR A 78 -6.49 19.66 0.92
CA THR A 78 -6.24 18.85 2.12
C THR A 78 -6.66 17.40 1.92
N GLY A 79 -7.66 17.15 1.06
CA GLY A 79 -8.39 15.88 1.01
C GLY A 79 -9.22 15.65 2.28
N ALA A 80 -9.90 14.51 2.32
CA ALA A 80 -10.60 14.06 3.51
C ALA A 80 -10.25 12.60 3.78
N PRO A 81 -10.01 12.23 5.04
CA PRO A 81 -9.90 10.82 5.37
C PRO A 81 -11.28 10.18 5.14
N GLY A 82 -11.36 9.38 4.09
CA GLY A 82 -12.54 8.58 3.74
C GLY A 82 -12.09 7.16 3.53
N GLY A 83 -12.84 6.21 4.09
CA GLY A 83 -12.55 4.79 3.92
C GLY A 83 -13.49 4.14 2.93
N MET A 84 -13.11 2.97 2.49
CA MET A 84 -14.01 2.02 1.84
C MET A 84 -14.79 1.30 2.94
N THR A 85 -16.11 1.27 2.82
CA THR A 85 -16.96 0.47 3.72
C THR A 85 -16.65 -1.02 3.53
N GLU A 86 -17.03 -1.86 4.50
CA GLU A 86 -16.83 -3.31 4.35
C GLU A 86 -17.60 -3.87 3.15
N ALA A 87 -18.80 -3.35 2.88
CA ALA A 87 -19.62 -3.75 1.73
C ALA A 87 -18.95 -3.43 0.37
N GLU A 88 -18.21 -2.32 0.30
CA GLU A 88 -17.43 -1.97 -0.88
C GLU A 88 -16.11 -2.74 -0.96
N CYS A 89 -15.48 -3.00 0.19
CA CYS A 89 -14.17 -3.64 0.25
C CYS A 89 -14.22 -5.16 0.00
N ALA A 90 -15.21 -5.83 0.56
CA ALA A 90 -15.37 -7.29 0.49
C ALA A 90 -15.33 -7.85 -0.95
N PRO A 91 -16.08 -7.33 -1.94
CA PRO A 91 -16.01 -7.85 -3.31
C PRO A 91 -14.63 -7.64 -3.95
N LEU A 92 -13.93 -6.55 -3.63
CA LEU A 92 -12.57 -6.31 -4.15
C LEU A 92 -11.57 -7.30 -3.56
N VAL A 93 -11.67 -7.56 -2.26
CA VAL A 93 -10.85 -8.56 -1.57
C VAL A 93 -11.10 -9.94 -2.16
N GLY A 94 -12.37 -10.33 -2.37
CA GLY A 94 -12.72 -11.61 -2.98
C GLY A 94 -12.11 -11.81 -4.38
N ARG A 95 -11.97 -10.75 -5.17
CA ARG A 95 -11.26 -10.79 -6.46
C ARG A 95 -9.75 -10.98 -6.30
N VAL A 96 -9.14 -10.30 -5.32
CA VAL A 96 -7.70 -10.38 -5.02
C VAL A 96 -7.31 -11.71 -4.35
N THR A 97 -8.26 -12.39 -3.72
CA THR A 97 -8.05 -13.71 -3.10
C THR A 97 -8.75 -14.84 -3.85
N ALA A 98 -9.17 -14.61 -5.10
CA ALA A 98 -9.81 -15.66 -5.89
C ALA A 98 -8.83 -16.83 -6.08
N GLY A 99 -9.25 -18.03 -5.65
CA GLY A 99 -8.43 -19.24 -5.69
C GLY A 99 -7.68 -19.57 -4.39
N THR A 100 -7.85 -18.80 -3.32
CA THR A 100 -7.34 -19.14 -1.98
C THR A 100 -8.45 -19.06 -0.93
N THR A 101 -8.38 -19.94 0.07
CA THR A 101 -9.24 -19.89 1.27
C THR A 101 -8.46 -19.43 2.50
N GLU A 102 -7.20 -19.02 2.34
CA GLU A 102 -6.32 -18.74 3.47
C GLU A 102 -6.72 -17.41 4.15
N PRO A 103 -7.13 -17.44 5.44
CA PRO A 103 -7.63 -16.24 6.12
C PRO A 103 -6.59 -15.13 6.22
N LEU A 104 -5.31 -15.49 6.39
CA LEU A 104 -4.23 -14.52 6.52
C LEU A 104 -3.97 -13.78 5.18
N LEU A 105 -4.16 -14.45 4.04
CA LEU A 105 -4.09 -13.81 2.73
C LEU A 105 -5.30 -12.89 2.48
N ALA A 106 -6.49 -13.25 2.96
CA ALA A 106 -7.65 -12.36 2.91
C ALA A 106 -7.44 -11.08 3.73
N GLU A 107 -6.83 -11.20 4.91
CA GLU A 107 -6.47 -10.04 5.74
C GLU A 107 -5.44 -9.14 5.07
N LEU A 108 -4.37 -9.74 4.54
CA LEU A 108 -3.34 -9.04 3.75
C LEU A 108 -3.96 -8.30 2.56
N ALA A 109 -4.76 -9.00 1.75
CA ALA A 109 -5.43 -8.46 0.58
C ALA A 109 -6.34 -7.29 0.95
N ARG A 110 -7.12 -7.40 2.03
CA ARG A 110 -7.96 -6.32 2.54
C ARG A 110 -7.18 -5.05 2.83
N GLN A 111 -6.03 -5.16 3.47
CA GLN A 111 -5.23 -3.98 3.78
C GLN A 111 -4.53 -3.39 2.54
N LEU A 112 -4.08 -4.24 1.61
CA LEU A 112 -3.49 -3.80 0.35
C LEU A 112 -4.53 -3.13 -0.57
N VAL A 113 -5.74 -3.66 -0.67
CA VAL A 113 -6.87 -3.04 -1.39
C VAL A 113 -7.14 -1.64 -0.82
N LYS A 114 -7.22 -1.52 0.51
CA LYS A 114 -7.38 -0.21 1.17
C LYS A 114 -6.21 0.72 0.88
N ALA A 115 -4.97 0.22 0.91
CA ALA A 115 -3.80 1.03 0.58
C ALA A 115 -3.86 1.56 -0.88
N CYS A 116 -4.32 0.75 -1.83
CA CYS A 116 -4.42 1.16 -3.24
C CYS A 116 -5.54 2.17 -3.49
N PHE A 117 -6.68 2.05 -2.81
CA PHE A 117 -7.90 2.79 -3.17
C PHE A 117 -8.36 3.83 -2.16
N TYR A 118 -7.72 3.98 -1.01
CA TYR A 118 -8.05 5.08 -0.11
C TYR A 118 -7.59 6.41 -0.70
N PRO A 119 -8.45 7.46 -0.65
CA PRO A 119 -8.11 8.77 -1.16
C PRO A 119 -6.93 9.38 -0.40
N GLU A 120 -6.18 10.22 -1.08
CA GLU A 120 -5.11 11.00 -0.46
C GLU A 120 -5.71 12.11 0.44
N PHE A 121 -5.07 12.35 1.58
CA PHE A 121 -5.31 13.48 2.47
C PHE A 121 -3.99 13.88 3.11
N THR A 122 -3.88 15.08 3.69
CA THR A 122 -2.59 15.62 4.20
C THR A 122 -2.51 15.70 5.73
N VAL A 123 -3.63 15.52 6.43
CA VAL A 123 -3.73 15.64 7.89
C VAL A 123 -3.84 14.26 8.53
N CYS A 124 -2.89 13.91 9.40
CA CYS A 124 -2.94 12.64 10.12
C CYS A 124 -4.15 12.58 11.06
N ARG A 125 -4.81 11.43 11.13
CA ARG A 125 -5.92 11.19 12.06
C ARG A 125 -5.47 10.91 13.49
N ASP A 126 -4.17 10.84 13.71
CA ASP A 126 -3.56 10.54 14.99
C ASP A 126 -4.02 9.23 15.65
N SER A 127 -4.59 8.30 14.88
CA SER A 127 -5.16 7.06 15.42
C SER A 127 -4.17 6.16 16.18
N TYR A 128 -2.87 6.38 15.99
CA TYR A 128 -1.79 5.65 16.68
C TYR A 128 -1.54 6.15 18.11
N ARG A 129 -2.23 7.21 18.55
CA ARG A 129 -2.23 7.70 19.94
C ARG A 129 -3.55 7.43 20.68
N GLU A 130 -4.51 6.78 20.03
CA GLU A 130 -5.82 6.45 20.63
C GLU A 130 -5.64 5.47 21.80
N ARG A 131 -5.93 5.96 23.01
CA ARG A 131 -5.84 5.17 24.25
C ARG A 131 -7.18 4.54 24.60
N ALA A 132 -7.15 3.27 24.99
CA ALA A 132 -8.25 2.61 25.66
C ALA A 132 -8.38 3.07 27.12
N ARG A 133 -9.47 2.69 27.79
CA ARG A 133 -9.75 3.07 29.19
C ARG A 133 -8.69 2.58 30.18
N ASP A 134 -7.99 1.50 29.85
CA ASP A 134 -6.89 0.93 30.62
C ASP A 134 -5.54 1.63 30.35
N GLY A 135 -5.53 2.69 29.53
CA GLY A 135 -4.34 3.45 29.18
C GLY A 135 -3.52 2.87 28.03
N SER A 136 -3.84 1.65 27.55
CA SER A 136 -3.17 0.99 26.43
C SER A 136 -3.43 1.70 25.10
N CYS A 137 -2.46 1.67 24.19
CA CYS A 137 -2.67 2.09 22.81
C CYS A 137 -2.62 0.89 21.88
N ARG A 138 -3.79 0.45 21.39
CA ARG A 138 -3.95 -0.74 20.54
C ARG A 138 -3.12 -0.72 19.25
N ARG A 139 -2.70 0.46 18.80
CA ARG A 139 -1.85 0.62 17.61
C ARG A 139 -0.36 0.51 17.91
N GLN A 140 0.03 0.70 19.16
CA GLN A 140 1.41 0.58 19.63
C GLN A 140 1.69 -0.83 20.19
N GLU A 141 0.66 -1.62 20.50
CA GLU A 141 0.79 -3.04 20.83
C GLU A 141 1.46 -3.83 19.69
N LEU A 142 2.62 -4.45 19.96
CA LEU A 142 3.40 -5.19 18.97
C LEU A 142 2.57 -6.29 18.28
N ALA A 143 1.80 -7.07 19.07
CA ALA A 143 0.97 -8.14 18.54
C ALA A 143 -0.09 -7.63 17.55
N ARG A 144 -0.65 -6.42 17.79
CA ARG A 144 -1.62 -5.80 16.89
C ARG A 144 -0.96 -5.18 15.66
N ALA A 145 0.25 -4.64 15.82
CA ALA A 145 1.02 -4.07 14.72
C ALA A 145 1.46 -5.16 13.72
N ARG A 146 1.84 -6.36 14.20
CA ARG A 146 2.12 -7.53 13.34
C ARG A 146 0.93 -7.95 12.47
N GLY A 147 -0.29 -7.69 12.92
CA GLY A 147 -1.50 -7.90 12.13
C GLY A 147 -1.71 -6.87 11.02
N ARG A 148 -0.78 -5.94 10.78
CA ARG A 148 -0.94 -4.84 9.84
C ARG A 148 0.18 -4.77 8.80
N VAL A 149 -0.19 -4.44 7.57
CA VAL A 149 0.79 -4.16 6.50
C VAL A 149 1.48 -2.82 6.71
N SER A 150 0.83 -1.88 7.40
CA SER A 150 1.33 -0.54 7.69
C SER A 150 1.92 -0.39 9.10
N GLY A 151 2.13 -1.48 9.83
CA GLY A 151 2.60 -1.41 11.21
C GLY A 151 1.65 -0.62 12.12
N THR A 152 2.18 0.36 12.86
CA THR A 152 1.37 1.14 13.82
C THR A 152 0.39 2.09 13.14
N HIS A 153 0.76 2.62 11.97
CA HIS A 153 -0.01 3.66 11.29
C HIS A 153 -1.26 3.08 10.63
N CYS A 154 -2.17 3.98 10.23
CA CYS A 154 -3.15 3.60 9.21
C CYS A 154 -2.47 3.31 7.87
N VAL A 155 -3.11 2.47 7.07
CA VAL A 155 -2.71 2.16 5.68
C VAL A 155 -2.72 3.39 4.76
N ASP A 156 -3.43 4.45 5.16
CA ASP A 156 -3.59 5.72 4.46
C ASP A 156 -2.88 6.89 5.17
N CYS A 157 -1.98 6.61 6.12
CA CYS A 157 -1.28 7.68 6.85
C CYS A 157 -0.50 8.59 5.87
N PRO A 158 -0.70 9.92 5.90
CA PRO A 158 -0.04 10.83 4.96
C PRO A 158 1.48 10.89 5.14
N HIS A 159 1.96 10.59 6.35
CA HIS A 159 3.37 10.65 6.69
C HIS A 159 4.21 9.55 6.02
N TRP A 160 3.57 8.52 5.45
CA TRP A 160 4.28 7.55 4.64
C TRP A 160 4.98 8.18 3.44
N VAL A 161 4.37 9.20 2.85
CA VAL A 161 4.90 9.88 1.65
C VAL A 161 5.50 11.24 2.02
N ARG A 162 4.90 11.94 2.99
CA ARG A 162 5.30 13.31 3.35
C ARG A 162 6.63 13.37 4.11
N PHE A 163 6.91 12.39 4.97
CA PHE A 163 8.09 12.42 5.83
C PHE A 163 9.16 11.47 5.32
N GLU A 164 10.41 11.94 5.35
CA GLU A 164 11.58 11.08 5.32
C GLU A 164 11.51 10.03 6.44
N PRO A 165 12.07 8.82 6.24
CA PRO A 165 11.97 7.73 7.22
C PRO A 165 12.36 8.13 8.65
N ALA A 166 13.50 8.82 8.81
CA ALA A 166 13.98 9.27 10.12
C ALA A 166 13.06 10.32 10.76
N ALA A 167 12.50 11.23 9.97
CA ALA A 167 11.55 12.23 10.46
C ALA A 167 10.23 11.58 10.90
N HIS A 168 9.77 10.56 10.17
CA HIS A 168 8.59 9.80 10.56
C HIS A 168 8.81 9.02 11.86
N ALA A 169 9.98 8.39 12.01
CA ALA A 169 10.37 7.70 13.23
C ALA A 169 10.48 8.63 14.43
N ALA A 170 11.16 9.78 14.28
CA ALA A 170 11.27 10.78 15.35
C ALA A 170 9.91 11.33 15.77
N TRP A 171 9.06 11.66 14.78
CA TRP A 171 7.71 12.14 15.04
C TRP A 171 6.85 11.10 15.77
N LEU A 172 6.92 9.84 15.37
CA LEU A 172 6.20 8.75 16.04
C LEU A 172 6.74 8.49 17.45
N GLY A 173 8.07 8.50 17.62
CA GLY A 173 8.75 8.26 18.88
C GLY A 173 8.38 9.29 19.95
N ALA A 174 8.21 10.56 19.55
CA ALA A 174 7.74 11.63 20.45
C ALA A 174 6.31 11.42 20.98
N GLN A 175 5.55 10.50 20.39
CA GLN A 175 4.15 10.23 20.71
C GLN A 175 3.94 8.82 21.27
N TRP A 176 5.03 8.07 21.49
CA TRP A 176 4.98 6.69 21.93
C TRP A 176 4.69 6.60 23.43
N VAL A 177 3.74 5.73 23.82
CA VAL A 177 3.27 5.61 25.21
C VAL A 177 4.40 5.17 26.14
N ASP A 178 5.17 4.17 25.73
CA ASP A 178 6.28 3.61 26.51
C ASP A 178 7.63 4.25 26.15
N GLY A 179 7.59 5.41 25.48
CA GLY A 179 8.76 6.15 25.04
C GLY A 179 9.43 5.61 23.77
N PRO A 180 10.40 6.36 23.21
CA PRO A 180 10.99 6.08 21.90
C PRO A 180 11.82 4.79 21.85
N ALA A 181 12.33 4.30 22.99
CA ALA A 181 13.07 3.04 23.06
C ALA A 181 12.18 1.83 22.74
N ALA A 182 10.92 1.85 23.19
CA ALA A 182 9.96 0.79 22.91
C ALA A 182 9.58 0.75 21.42
N LEU A 183 9.46 1.93 20.77
CA LEU A 183 9.30 2.01 19.32
C LEU A 183 10.51 1.39 18.60
N ALA A 184 11.74 1.75 19.00
CA ALA A 184 12.96 1.27 18.37
C ALA A 184 13.08 -0.27 18.46
N ALA A 185 12.69 -0.88 19.58
CA ALA A 185 12.72 -2.33 19.78
C ALA A 185 11.80 -3.11 18.80
N GLY A 186 10.77 -2.46 18.24
CA GLY A 186 9.87 -3.04 17.24
C GLY A 186 9.92 -2.33 15.88
N GLY A 187 11.00 -1.60 15.59
CA GLY A 187 11.06 -0.61 14.51
C GLY A 187 10.54 -1.11 13.15
N GLU A 188 11.00 -2.28 12.69
CA GLU A 188 10.59 -2.86 11.40
C GLU A 188 9.10 -3.23 11.33
N VAL A 189 8.50 -3.57 12.47
CA VAL A 189 7.06 -3.89 12.56
C VAL A 189 6.24 -2.61 12.61
N TYR A 190 6.70 -1.59 13.32
CA TYR A 190 5.93 -0.35 13.50
C TYR A 190 6.03 0.59 12.29
N LEU A 191 7.21 0.64 11.66
CA LEU A 191 7.53 1.49 10.52
C LEU A 191 8.14 0.69 9.37
N PRO A 192 7.36 -0.19 8.72
CA PRO A 192 7.89 -0.99 7.63
C PRO A 192 8.27 -0.20 6.38
N GLU A 193 9.51 -0.36 5.94
CA GLU A 193 10.06 0.33 4.77
C GLU A 193 9.52 -0.20 3.43
N ASP A 194 9.17 -1.49 3.34
CA ASP A 194 8.54 -2.02 2.12
C ASP A 194 7.12 -1.44 1.92
N PHE A 195 6.36 -1.21 3.00
CA PHE A 195 5.05 -0.58 2.91
C PHE A 195 5.20 0.90 2.56
N ARG A 196 6.20 1.60 3.13
CA ARG A 196 6.55 2.95 2.69
C ARG A 196 6.85 2.98 1.20
N ALA A 197 7.70 2.08 0.70
CA ALA A 197 8.04 2.01 -0.71
C ALA A 197 6.79 1.80 -1.59
N LEU A 198 5.86 0.94 -1.17
CA LEU A 198 4.56 0.78 -1.85
C LEU A 198 3.75 2.09 -1.85
N ARG A 199 3.69 2.81 -0.72
CA ARG A 199 2.97 4.09 -0.63
C ARG A 199 3.57 5.17 -1.53
N HIS A 200 4.88 5.29 -1.59
CA HIS A 200 5.55 6.22 -2.52
C HIS A 200 5.27 5.86 -3.97
N TRP A 201 5.33 4.57 -4.32
CA TRP A 201 5.02 4.12 -5.67
C TRP A 201 3.58 4.47 -6.07
N LEU A 202 2.59 4.15 -5.21
CA LEU A 202 1.17 4.47 -5.47
C LEU A 202 0.95 5.97 -5.65
N HIS A 203 1.63 6.80 -4.85
CA HIS A 203 1.53 8.26 -4.92
C HIS A 203 2.11 8.83 -6.22
N ALA A 204 3.24 8.29 -6.67
CA ALA A 204 3.86 8.65 -7.95
C ALA A 204 3.02 8.17 -9.14
N ALA A 205 2.53 6.93 -9.09
CA ALA A 205 1.72 6.33 -10.15
C ALA A 205 0.39 7.07 -10.37
N ALA A 206 -0.25 7.58 -9.32
CA ALA A 206 -1.48 8.37 -9.43
C ALA A 206 -1.27 9.75 -10.10
N ARG A 207 -0.01 10.19 -10.30
CA ARG A 207 0.35 11.49 -10.88
C ARG A 207 1.02 11.39 -12.25
N ALA A 208 1.28 10.17 -12.74
CA ALA A 208 1.87 9.90 -14.05
C ALA A 208 0.81 9.89 -15.14
#